data_AF-A0A966JGH8-F1
#
_entry.id   AF-A0A966JGH8-F1
#
_cell.length_a   1.000
_cell.length_b   1.000
_cell.length_c   1.000
_cell.angle_alpha   90.00
_cell.angle_beta   90.00
_cell.angle_gamma   90.00
#
_symmetry.space_group_name_H-M   'P 1'
#
loop_
_entity.id
_entity.type
_entity.pdbx_description
1 polymer ?
#
loop_
_entity_poly.entity_id
_entity_poly.type
_entity_poly.pdbx_seq_one_letter_code
_entity_poly.pdbx_strand_id
1 'polypeptide(L)'
;EDRLARRTAEGVAILPHGFPEAWLGHPIEVHDLAVGPEARLSFAVRWHGDRPAVLWEQRGSAPLSSGADPSWSTAEPSGETLWAAPFTGDLG
;
A
#
# COMPACT_ATOMS: atom_id res chain seq x y z
N GLU A 1 -4.42 11.99 1.83
CA GLU A 1 -3.32 11.56 0.93
C GLU A 1 -2.25 10.79 1.69
N ASP A 2 -1.55 11.43 2.65
CA ASP A 2 -0.43 10.83 3.40
C ASP A 2 -0.71 9.50 4.11
N ARG A 3 -1.98 9.21 4.46
CA ARG A 3 -2.36 7.92 5.05
C ARG A 3 -2.46 6.78 4.04
N LEU A 4 -2.68 7.08 2.76
CA LEU A 4 -2.87 6.10 1.68
C LEU A 4 -1.54 5.79 0.99
N ALA A 5 -0.77 6.81 0.67
CA ALA A 5 0.59 6.65 0.20
C ALA A 5 1.41 7.90 0.55
N ARG A 6 2.73 7.72 0.69
CA ARG A 6 3.65 8.82 0.98
C ARG A 6 4.97 8.63 0.24
N ARG A 7 5.49 9.70 -0.35
CA ARG A 7 6.87 9.74 -0.88
C ARG A 7 7.88 9.57 0.24
N THR A 8 8.88 8.73 0.01
CA THR A 8 10.06 8.58 0.87
C THR A 8 11.32 8.94 0.07
N ALA A 9 12.49 8.88 0.69
CA ALA A 9 13.76 9.08 -0.01
C ALA A 9 14.04 7.93 -1.01
N GLU A 10 13.47 6.75 -0.77
CA GLU A 10 13.69 5.51 -1.51
C GLU A 10 12.60 5.22 -2.55
N GLY A 11 11.43 5.87 -2.46
CA GLY A 11 10.31 5.57 -3.34
C GLY A 11 8.97 6.12 -2.85
N VAL A 12 7.93 5.30 -2.94
CA VAL A 12 6.58 5.59 -2.43
C VAL A 12 6.14 4.44 -1.52
N ALA A 13 5.79 4.77 -0.29
CA ALA A 13 5.23 3.80 0.66
C ALA A 13 3.70 3.80 0.59
N ILE A 14 3.10 2.64 0.33
CA ILE A 14 1.65 2.40 0.43
C ILE A 14 1.31 2.15 1.89
N LEU A 15 0.24 2.79 2.38
CA LEU A 15 -0.20 2.74 3.78
C LEU A 15 1.00 2.89 4.73
N PRO A 16 1.71 4.04 4.71
CA PRO A 16 3.00 4.21 5.39
C PRO A 16 2.94 4.06 6.92
N HIS A 17 1.74 3.98 7.49
CA HIS A 17 1.47 3.78 8.91
C HIS A 17 0.71 2.48 9.19
N GLY A 18 0.70 1.55 8.22
CA GLY A 18 -0.14 0.35 8.27
C GLY A 18 -1.62 0.65 8.05
N PHE A 19 -2.44 -0.37 8.27
CA PHE A 19 -3.90 -0.25 8.21
C PHE A 19 -4.44 0.41 9.49
N PRO A 20 -5.29 1.45 9.39
CA PRO A 20 -6.16 1.85 10.49
C PRO A 20 -7.08 0.67 10.86
N GLU A 21 -7.34 0.47 12.15
CA GLU A 21 -8.19 -0.64 12.63
C GLU A 21 -9.55 -0.67 11.92
N ALA A 22 -10.19 0.49 11.75
CA ALA A 22 -11.47 0.63 11.07
C ALA A 22 -11.47 0.21 9.58
N TRP A 23 -10.29 -0.04 8.99
CA TRP A 23 -10.14 -0.46 7.59
C TRP A 23 -9.78 -1.94 7.44
N LEU A 24 -9.46 -2.63 8.54
CA LEU A 24 -9.15 -4.05 8.51
C LEU A 24 -10.37 -4.85 8.00
N GLY A 25 -10.13 -5.80 7.10
CA GLY A 25 -11.18 -6.60 6.46
C GLY A 25 -12.04 -5.86 5.42
N HIS A 26 -11.93 -4.53 5.31
CA HIS A 26 -12.68 -3.75 4.33
C HIS A 26 -11.89 -3.54 3.05
N PRO A 27 -12.52 -3.65 1.85
CA PRO A 27 -11.85 -3.33 0.62
C PRO A 27 -11.50 -1.83 0.57
N ILE A 28 -10.33 -1.52 0.02
CA ILE A 28 -9.90 -0.15 -0.26
C ILE A 28 -9.63 -0.04 -1.75
N GLU A 29 -10.12 1.01 -2.37
CA GLU A 29 -9.83 1.33 -3.77
C GLU A 29 -9.35 2.77 -3.85
N VAL A 30 -8.15 2.96 -4.41
CA VAL A 30 -7.52 4.25 -4.62
C VAL A 30 -7.18 4.37 -6.09
N HIS A 31 -7.62 5.46 -6.71
CA HIS A 31 -7.40 5.72 -8.12
C HIS A 31 -6.61 7.02 -8.29
N ASP A 32 -5.57 6.97 -9.13
CA ASP A 32 -4.82 8.13 -9.60
C ASP A 32 -4.31 9.06 -8.49
N LEU A 33 -3.86 8.48 -7.37
CA LEU A 33 -3.26 9.23 -6.27
C LEU A 33 -1.98 9.93 -6.76
N ALA A 34 -1.89 11.24 -6.53
CA ALA A 34 -0.68 11.98 -6.84
C ALA A 34 0.44 11.55 -5.88
N VAL A 35 1.54 11.04 -6.43
CA VAL A 35 2.74 10.66 -5.65
C VAL A 35 3.98 11.37 -6.16
N GLY A 36 3.81 12.45 -6.91
CA GLY A 36 4.86 13.29 -7.48
C GLY A 36 4.31 14.19 -8.59
N PRO A 37 5.12 15.08 -9.17
CA PRO A 37 4.66 16.03 -10.17
C PRO A 37 3.91 15.36 -11.33
N GLU A 38 4.50 14.31 -11.90
CA GLU A 38 3.93 13.53 -13.01
C GLU A 38 3.58 12.09 -12.61
N ALA A 39 3.93 11.68 -11.39
CA ALA A 39 3.74 10.32 -10.92
C ALA A 39 2.34 10.12 -10.32
N ARG A 40 1.68 9.02 -10.69
CA ARG A 40 0.36 8.61 -10.18
C ARG A 40 0.40 7.16 -9.73
N LEU A 41 -0.33 6.85 -8.66
CA LEU A 41 -0.46 5.50 -8.13
C LEU A 41 -1.95 5.18 -7.94
N SER A 42 -2.38 4.07 -8.52
CA SER A 42 -3.64 3.42 -8.20
C SER A 42 -3.34 2.12 -7.46
N PHE A 43 -4.11 1.82 -6.42
CA PHE A 43 -4.01 0.53 -5.76
C PHE A 43 -5.36 0.10 -5.17
N ALA A 44 -5.52 -1.21 -5.03
CA ALA A 44 -6.66 -1.79 -4.36
C ALA A 44 -6.17 -2.78 -3.29
N VAL A 45 -6.90 -2.84 -2.19
CA VAL A 45 -6.74 -3.87 -1.16
C VAL A 45 -8.02 -4.70 -1.12
N ARG A 46 -7.87 -6.00 -1.28
CA ARG A 46 -8.90 -7.01 -1.07
C ARG A 46 -8.44 -7.96 0.03
N TRP A 47 -9.35 -8.72 0.65
CA TRP A 47 -9.01 -9.58 1.77
C TRP A 47 -9.21 -11.06 1.42
N HIS A 48 -8.21 -11.88 1.72
CA HIS A 48 -8.26 -13.33 1.68
C HIS A 48 -8.03 -13.85 3.10
N GLY A 49 -9.12 -13.99 3.87
CA GLY A 49 -9.02 -14.15 5.31
C GLY A 49 -8.50 -12.86 5.96
N ASP A 50 -7.49 -12.98 6.82
CA ASP A 50 -6.81 -11.86 7.48
C ASP A 50 -5.69 -11.23 6.63
N ARG A 51 -5.39 -11.80 5.44
CA ARG A 51 -4.31 -11.32 4.58
C ARG A 51 -4.82 -10.39 3.48
N PRO A 52 -4.21 -9.20 3.30
CA PRO A 52 -4.56 -8.28 2.23
C PRO A 52 -3.91 -8.70 0.91
N ALA A 53 -4.72 -8.97 -0.11
CA ALA A 53 -4.30 -9.02 -1.51
C ALA A 53 -4.27 -7.59 -2.07
N VAL A 54 -3.08 -7.14 -2.44
CA VAL A 54 -2.83 -5.79 -2.93
C VAL A 54 -2.54 -5.83 -4.41
N LEU A 55 -3.26 -5.01 -5.16
CA LEU A 55 -3.04 -4.77 -6.57
C LEU A 55 -2.58 -3.33 -6.73
N TRP A 56 -1.63 -3.08 -7.63
CA TRP A 56 -1.13 -1.74 -7.90
C TRP A 56 -0.92 -1.50 -9.39
N GLU A 57 -1.01 -0.23 -9.77
CA GLU A 57 -0.59 0.31 -11.04
C GLU A 57 -0.02 1.71 -10.82
N GLN A 58 1.16 1.97 -11.35
CA GLN A 58 1.89 3.21 -11.18
C GLN A 58 2.30 3.79 -12.54
N ARG A 59 2.03 5.08 -12.71
CA ARG A 59 2.67 5.91 -13.73
C ARG A 59 3.88 6.58 -13.08
N GLY A 60 5.08 6.18 -13.53
CA GLY A 60 6.37 6.58 -12.96
C GLY A 60 7.25 5.36 -12.67
N SER A 61 8.48 5.59 -12.18
CA SER A 61 9.49 4.55 -11.97
C SER A 61 10.00 4.46 -10.53
N ALA A 62 9.33 5.15 -9.59
CA ALA A 62 9.74 5.11 -8.19
C ALA A 62 9.34 3.75 -7.57
N PRO A 63 10.25 3.04 -6.87
CA PRO A 63 9.92 1.80 -6.18
C PRO A 63 8.76 1.97 -5.19
N LEU A 64 7.99 0.90 -4.99
CA LEU A 64 6.91 0.83 -4.01
C LEU A 64 7.33 -0.02 -2.81
N SER A 65 6.91 0.40 -1.63
CA SER A 65 7.04 -0.36 -0.38
C SER A 65 5.73 -0.36 0.39
N SER A 66 5.58 -1.28 1.34
CA SER A 66 4.41 -1.33 2.22
C SER A 66 4.76 -0.90 3.63
N GLY A 67 3.95 -0.02 4.21
CA GLY A 67 3.99 0.23 5.65
C GLY A 67 3.21 -0.80 6.47
N ALA A 68 2.40 -1.65 5.82
CA ALA A 68 1.65 -2.73 6.47
C ALA A 68 2.39 -4.08 6.44
N ASP A 69 3.27 -4.29 5.46
CA ASP A 69 4.17 -5.45 5.35
C ASP A 69 5.60 -4.96 5.05
N PRO A 70 6.43 -4.72 6.07
CA PRO A 70 7.78 -4.21 5.90
C PRO A 70 8.72 -5.13 5.11
N SER A 71 8.35 -6.40 4.92
CA SER A 71 9.14 -7.34 4.12
C SER A 71 8.90 -7.21 2.62
N TRP A 72 7.85 -6.49 2.22
CA TRP A 72 7.46 -6.33 0.83
C TRP A 72 7.93 -5.00 0.24
N SER A 73 8.51 -5.09 -0.95
CA SER A 73 8.75 -3.97 -1.86
C SER A 73 8.80 -4.46 -3.30
N THR A 74 8.64 -3.55 -4.27
CA THR A 74 8.73 -3.87 -5.69
C THR A 74 9.17 -2.67 -6.51
N ALA A 75 9.84 -2.92 -7.63
CA ALA A 75 10.11 -1.91 -8.67
C ALA A 75 9.18 -2.07 -9.88
N GLU A 76 8.34 -3.11 -9.91
CA GLU A 76 7.41 -3.34 -11.00
C GLU A 76 6.29 -2.29 -10.98
N PRO A 77 5.98 -1.63 -12.11
CA PRO A 77 5.00 -0.56 -12.14
C PRO A 77 3.57 -1.06 -11.94
N SER A 78 3.31 -2.36 -12.12
CA SER A 78 2.01 -2.97 -11.87
C SER A 78 2.17 -4.40 -11.37
N GLY A 79 1.20 -4.88 -10.62
CA GLY A 79 1.16 -6.27 -10.21
C GLY A 79 0.15 -6.54 -9.11
N GLU A 80 0.22 -7.77 -8.60
CA GLU A 80 -0.54 -8.20 -7.44
C GLU A 80 0.32 -9.02 -6.49
N THR A 81 0.03 -8.92 -5.20
CA THR A 81 0.70 -9.71 -4.18
C THR A 81 -0.22 -9.93 -2.98
N LEU A 82 0.13 -10.89 -2.13
CA LEU A 82 -0.55 -11.12 -0.86
C LEU A 82 0.41 -10.69 0.26
N TRP A 83 0.07 -9.63 0.98
CA TRP A 83 0.86 -9.14 2.11
C TRP A 83 0.66 -10.02 3.35
N ALA A 84 1.57 -9.90 4.32
CA ALA A 84 1.41 -10.48 5.64
C ALA A 84 0.09 -10.03 6.29
N ALA A 85 -0.47 -10.86 7.17
CA ALA A 85 -1.62 -10.47 7.97
C ALA A 85 -1.22 -9.27 8.87
N PRO A 86 -2.03 -8.21 8.95
CA PRO A 86 -1.74 -7.09 9.82
C PRO A 86 -1.67 -7.54 11.27
N PHE A 87 -0.68 -7.06 12.00
CA PHE A 87 -0.61 -7.30 13.44
C PHE A 87 -1.72 -6.49 14.13
N THR A 88 -2.72 -7.18 14.68
CA THR A 88 -3.83 -6.58 15.44
C THR A 88 -3.60 -6.59 16.96
N GLY A 89 -2.35 -6.78 17.41
CA GLY A 89 -2.04 -6.79 18.83
C GLY A 89 -2.08 -5.37 19.41
N ASP A 90 -2.80 -5.24 20.53
CA ASP A 90 -2.85 -4.03 21.35
C ASP A 90 -1.42 -3.65 21.78
N LEU A 91 -0.94 -2.50 21.31
CA LEU A 91 0.24 -1.88 21.91
C LEU A 91 -0.23 -1.22 23.20
N GLY A 92 -0.35 -2.03 24.25
CA GLY A 92 -0.65 -1.59 25.61
C GLY A 92 0.35 -0.59 26.16
#